data_AF-A0A1S9CSP9-F1
#
_entry.id   AF-A0A1S9CSP9-F1
#
_cell.length_a   1.000
_cell.length_b   1.000
_cell.length_c   1.000
_cell.angle_alpha   90.00
_cell.angle_beta   90.00
_cell.angle_gamma   90.00
#
_symmetry.space_group_name_H-M   'P 1'
#
loop_
_entity.id
_entity.type
_entity.pdbx_description
1 polymer ?
#
loop_
_entity_poly.entity_id
_entity_poly.type
_entity_poly.pdbx_seq_one_letter_code
_entity_poly.pdbx_strand_id
1 'polypeptide(L)'
;MYRENFSIQNDVVNLPVLFTKISGVLGSRGDYVNYIATLVNAPDTLFISKTPYLPVRITTESKSILKKLGKEFMDFINPNPFIKEGKLQFDNIKSSRSYRYKFLRNDMQDYLLRKIQELLDRDIIKGSAQDADKILDILLGLNTDLLKTIQKFDFTQNNPKIVYLQFTGIPTSYEDSVFLAFISLVGFDVVIFCPSGYQGPEAYYQDNILQIHEIGDYDYDMKIPKGIYWGFKKFVAK
;
A
#
# COMPACT_ATOMS: atom_id res chain seq x y z
N MET A 1 21.74 -13.26 -11.34
CA MET A 1 21.78 -13.78 -9.95
C MET A 1 20.41 -14.39 -9.68
N TYR A 2 20.36 -15.66 -9.29
CA TYR A 2 19.12 -16.35 -8.93
C TYR A 2 18.74 -15.94 -7.50
N ARG A 3 17.47 -15.59 -7.25
CA ARG A 3 17.00 -15.10 -5.94
C ARG A 3 16.83 -16.27 -4.98
N GLU A 4 17.44 -16.20 -3.81
CA GLU A 4 17.18 -17.16 -2.73
C GLU A 4 15.73 -17.02 -2.26
N ASN A 5 15.04 -18.16 -2.08
CA ASN A 5 13.62 -18.31 -1.70
C ASN A 5 12.56 -17.91 -2.74
N PHE A 6 12.94 -17.63 -4.00
CA PHE A 6 11.96 -17.58 -5.09
C PHE A 6 11.40 -18.98 -5.33
N SER A 7 10.08 -19.15 -5.22
CA SER A 7 9.42 -20.40 -5.57
C SER A 7 8.18 -20.14 -6.42
N ILE A 8 8.00 -20.99 -7.43
CA ILE A 8 6.75 -21.11 -8.19
C ILE A 8 6.10 -22.39 -7.68
N GLN A 9 4.99 -22.26 -6.95
CA GLN A 9 4.12 -23.39 -6.62
C GLN A 9 2.75 -23.14 -7.23
N ASN A 10 2.26 -24.07 -8.05
CA ASN A 10 0.94 -24.00 -8.69
C ASN A 10 0.68 -22.67 -9.44
N ASP A 11 1.65 -22.18 -10.23
CA ASP A 11 1.60 -20.89 -10.93
C ASP A 11 1.47 -19.64 -10.04
N VAL A 12 1.71 -19.79 -8.72
CA VAL A 12 1.78 -18.70 -7.75
C VAL A 12 3.24 -18.43 -7.40
N VAL A 13 3.68 -17.19 -7.62
CA VAL A 13 5.01 -16.71 -7.22
C VAL A 13 4.95 -16.23 -5.78
N ASN A 14 5.67 -16.90 -4.88
CA ASN A 14 5.87 -16.44 -3.50
C ASN A 14 7.17 -15.64 -3.42
N LEU A 15 7.05 -14.35 -3.11
CA LEU A 15 8.19 -13.43 -2.95
C LEU A 15 8.35 -13.08 -1.47
N PRO A 16 9.49 -13.37 -0.83
CA PRO A 16 9.79 -12.75 0.46
C PRO A 16 9.95 -11.24 0.22
N VAL A 17 9.16 -10.46 0.96
CA VAL A 17 9.24 -8.99 0.97
C VAL A 17 9.56 -8.53 2.37
N LEU A 18 10.41 -7.51 2.47
CA LEU A 18 10.57 -6.80 3.73
C LEU A 18 9.35 -5.89 3.91
N PHE A 19 8.49 -6.12 4.90
CA PHE A 19 7.45 -5.16 5.28
C PHE A 19 7.64 -4.76 6.73
N THR A 20 8.24 -3.58 6.94
CA THR A 20 8.71 -3.19 8.26
C THR A 20 8.47 -1.73 8.60
N LYS A 21 8.28 -1.47 9.90
CA LYS A 21 8.26 -0.15 10.50
C LYS A 21 9.42 -0.01 11.47
N ILE A 22 10.16 1.07 11.34
CA ILE A 22 11.23 1.49 12.24
C ILE A 22 10.68 2.63 13.11
N SER A 23 10.58 2.38 14.40
CA SER A 23 10.11 3.30 15.42
C SER A 23 11.31 3.86 16.20
N GLY A 24 11.41 5.19 16.26
CA GLY A 24 12.52 5.88 16.93
C GLY A 24 13.67 6.30 16.00
N VAL A 25 14.62 7.04 16.58
CA VAL A 25 15.77 7.64 15.91
C VAL A 25 17.03 7.03 16.50
N LEU A 26 17.75 6.25 15.69
CA LEU A 26 19.05 5.72 16.07
C LEU A 26 20.15 6.74 15.78
N GLY A 27 20.97 7.05 16.78
CA GLY A 27 22.07 8.02 16.65
C GLY A 27 21.57 9.46 16.62
N SER A 28 22.31 10.35 15.94
CA SER A 28 21.87 11.75 15.79
C SER A 28 20.76 11.88 14.74
N ARG A 29 19.96 12.96 14.83
CA ARG A 29 19.00 13.33 13.76
C ARG A 29 19.67 13.40 12.38
N GLY A 30 20.93 13.85 12.33
CA GLY A 30 21.71 13.93 11.09
C GLY A 30 22.03 12.56 10.51
N ASP A 31 22.50 11.64 11.35
CA ASP A 31 22.84 10.26 10.95
C ASP A 31 21.61 9.51 10.45
N TYR A 32 20.50 9.64 11.17
CA TYR A 32 19.21 9.05 10.80
C TYR A 32 18.70 9.55 9.45
N VAL A 33 18.81 10.86 9.20
CA VAL A 33 18.46 11.46 7.90
C VAL A 33 19.36 10.97 6.79
N ASN A 34 20.67 10.86 7.04
CA ASN A 34 21.63 10.36 6.06
C ASN A 34 21.38 8.88 5.71
N TYR A 35 20.99 8.08 6.71
CA TYR A 35 20.59 6.69 6.51
C TYR A 35 19.34 6.59 5.62
N ILE A 36 18.29 7.35 5.93
CA ILE A 36 17.07 7.42 5.09
C ILE A 36 17.43 7.87 3.67
N ALA A 37 18.26 8.90 3.53
CA ALA A 37 18.69 9.39 2.22
C ALA A 37 19.43 8.30 1.41
N THR A 38 20.22 7.44 2.06
CA THR A 38 20.89 6.31 1.39
C THR A 38 19.89 5.33 0.80
N LEU A 39 18.85 4.97 1.56
CA LEU A 39 17.79 4.07 1.08
C LEU A 39 16.96 4.71 -0.04
N VAL A 40 16.63 5.98 0.13
CA VAL A 40 15.83 6.77 -0.82
C VAL A 40 16.56 6.94 -2.17
N ASN A 41 17.89 6.96 -2.17
CA ASN A 41 18.71 7.02 -3.39
C ASN A 41 19.02 5.65 -4.02
N ALA A 42 18.57 4.55 -3.42
CA ALA A 42 18.75 3.22 -4.01
C ALA A 42 17.90 3.07 -5.30
N PRO A 43 18.35 2.28 -6.30
CA PRO A 43 17.56 2.02 -7.50
C PRO A 43 16.17 1.47 -7.20
N ASP A 44 15.21 1.79 -8.06
CA ASP A 44 13.82 1.31 -8.00
C ASP A 44 13.10 1.62 -6.67
N THR A 45 13.45 2.75 -6.04
CA THR A 45 12.85 3.22 -4.80
C THR A 45 11.82 4.33 -5.04
N LEU A 46 10.60 4.11 -4.57
CA LEU A 46 9.57 5.13 -4.44
C LEU A 46 9.65 5.76 -3.05
N PHE A 47 9.83 7.08 -3.01
CA PHE A 47 9.89 7.83 -1.76
C PHE A 47 8.57 8.54 -1.49
N ILE A 48 7.96 8.25 -0.34
CA ILE A 48 6.72 8.85 0.12
C ILE A 48 7.03 9.67 1.38
N SER A 49 7.15 10.98 1.20
CA SER A 49 7.53 11.91 2.25
C SER A 49 6.37 12.75 2.80
N LYS A 50 5.16 12.59 2.24
CA LYS A 50 3.97 13.30 2.68
C LYS A 50 2.89 12.30 3.03
N THR A 51 2.31 12.48 4.20
CA THR A 51 1.21 11.67 4.72
C THR A 51 -0.01 12.57 4.97
N PRO A 52 -1.23 12.14 4.57
CA PRO A 52 -1.50 10.93 3.79
C PRO A 52 -0.99 11.05 2.34
N TYR A 53 -0.53 9.94 1.77
CA TYR A 53 -0.03 9.84 0.38
C TYR A 53 -1.17 9.71 -0.62
N LEU A 54 -2.10 8.79 -0.33
CA LEU A 54 -3.35 8.69 -1.06
C LEU A 54 -4.36 9.70 -0.49
N PRO A 55 -5.18 10.32 -1.36
CA PRO A 55 -6.22 11.21 -0.90
C PRO A 55 -7.19 10.45 0.02
N VAL A 56 -7.43 10.98 1.21
CA VAL A 56 -8.44 10.42 2.12
C VAL A 56 -9.78 10.49 1.41
N ARG A 57 -10.37 9.33 1.15
CA ARG A 57 -11.67 9.25 0.51
C ARG A 57 -12.69 9.39 1.62
N ILE A 58 -13.34 10.55 1.67
CA ILE A 58 -14.50 10.77 2.54
C ILE A 58 -15.62 9.85 2.03
N THR A 59 -15.62 8.61 2.50
CA THR A 59 -16.81 7.78 2.44
C THR A 59 -17.76 8.39 3.46
N THR A 60 -18.85 8.98 3.00
CA THR A 60 -19.83 9.70 3.81
C THR A 60 -20.20 8.91 5.07
N GLU A 61 -19.56 9.22 6.20
CA GLU A 61 -19.90 8.65 7.51
C GLU A 61 -21.34 9.00 7.92
N SER A 62 -21.96 10.00 7.26
CA SER A 62 -23.37 10.36 7.40
C SER A 62 -24.37 9.32 6.85
N LYS A 63 -23.92 8.16 6.33
CA LYS A 63 -24.83 7.05 5.95
C LYS A 63 -24.99 5.98 7.05
N SER A 64 -24.35 6.09 8.21
CA SER A 64 -24.28 4.99 9.19
C SER A 64 -25.63 4.58 9.82
N ILE A 65 -26.67 5.42 9.74
CA ILE A 65 -28.02 5.07 10.27
C ILE A 65 -28.93 4.50 9.17
N LEU A 66 -28.76 4.89 7.90
CA LEU A 66 -29.57 4.42 6.77
C LEU A 66 -29.01 3.14 6.11
N LYS A 67 -27.71 2.83 6.31
CA LYS A 67 -27.01 1.76 5.58
C LYS A 67 -27.27 0.35 6.13
N LYS A 68 -27.61 0.13 7.40
CA LYS A 68 -27.87 -1.24 7.90
C LYS A 68 -29.22 -1.81 7.44
N LEU A 69 -30.27 -1.00 7.41
CA LEU A 69 -31.59 -1.40 6.86
C LEU A 69 -31.65 -1.26 5.33
N GLY A 70 -30.84 -0.38 4.74
CA GLY A 70 -30.81 -0.13 3.31
C GLY A 70 -29.79 -0.95 2.51
N LYS A 71 -28.70 -1.48 3.10
CA LYS A 71 -27.65 -2.17 2.33
C LYS A 71 -28.16 -3.49 1.75
N GLU A 72 -28.84 -4.34 2.54
CA GLU A 72 -29.38 -5.60 1.99
C GLU A 72 -30.40 -5.36 0.88
N PHE A 73 -31.27 -4.36 1.05
CA PHE A 73 -32.26 -3.97 0.04
C PHE A 73 -31.62 -3.31 -1.19
N MET A 74 -30.59 -2.48 -1.02
CA MET A 74 -29.86 -1.84 -2.11
C MET A 74 -28.94 -2.82 -2.84
N ASP A 75 -28.33 -3.77 -2.14
CA ASP A 75 -27.53 -4.86 -2.71
C ASP A 75 -28.45 -5.84 -3.46
N PHE A 76 -29.70 -6.01 -3.02
CA PHE A 76 -30.74 -6.75 -3.74
C PHE A 76 -31.18 -6.03 -5.03
N ILE A 77 -31.39 -4.71 -4.99
CA ILE A 77 -31.88 -3.93 -6.15
C ILE A 77 -30.74 -3.52 -7.10
N ASN A 78 -29.53 -3.34 -6.60
CA ASN A 78 -28.35 -2.92 -7.34
C ASN A 78 -27.11 -3.67 -6.82
N PRO A 79 -27.01 -4.98 -7.11
CA PRO A 79 -25.89 -5.79 -6.67
C PRO A 79 -24.58 -5.20 -7.22
N ASN A 80 -23.57 -5.06 -6.37
CA ASN A 80 -22.24 -4.64 -6.84
C ASN A 80 -21.77 -5.66 -7.89
N PRO A 81 -21.63 -5.27 -9.17
CA PRO A 81 -21.26 -6.21 -10.21
C PRO A 81 -19.80 -6.69 -10.08
N PHE A 82 -19.00 -6.03 -9.24
CA PHE A 82 -17.57 -6.30 -9.11
C PHE A 82 -17.25 -7.30 -8.01
N ILE A 83 -18.13 -7.53 -7.03
CA ILE A 83 -17.88 -8.46 -5.92
C ILE A 83 -19.13 -9.30 -5.70
N LYS A 84 -18.99 -10.62 -5.79
CA LYS A 84 -20.05 -11.58 -5.48
C LYS A 84 -19.52 -12.59 -4.47
N GLU A 85 -20.19 -12.71 -3.32
CA GLU A 85 -19.82 -13.65 -2.26
C GLU A 85 -18.34 -13.53 -1.84
N GLY A 86 -17.84 -12.29 -1.75
CA GLY A 86 -16.43 -12.01 -1.41
C GLY A 86 -15.43 -12.24 -2.55
N LYS A 87 -15.89 -12.68 -3.73
CA LYS A 87 -15.05 -12.89 -4.91
C LYS A 87 -15.20 -11.78 -5.94
N LEU A 88 -14.07 -11.22 -6.34
CA LEU A 88 -13.95 -10.23 -7.39
C LEU A 88 -14.36 -10.83 -8.74
N GLN A 89 -15.23 -10.12 -9.45
CA GLN A 89 -15.68 -10.46 -10.79
C GLN A 89 -14.76 -9.77 -11.80
N PHE A 90 -13.64 -10.42 -12.15
CA PHE A 90 -12.57 -9.79 -12.94
C PHE A 90 -13.07 -9.25 -14.29
N ASP A 91 -13.89 -10.01 -14.99
CA ASP A 91 -14.44 -9.59 -16.30
C ASP A 91 -15.34 -8.35 -16.18
N ASN A 92 -16.16 -8.29 -15.13
CA ASN A 92 -17.02 -7.13 -14.85
C ASN A 92 -16.17 -5.90 -14.49
N ILE A 93 -15.12 -6.09 -13.69
CA ILE A 93 -14.18 -5.01 -13.34
C ILE A 93 -13.47 -4.50 -14.60
N LYS A 94 -12.89 -5.37 -15.42
CA LYS A 94 -12.13 -4.98 -16.61
C LYS A 94 -13.01 -4.35 -17.70
N SER A 95 -14.24 -4.82 -17.86
CA SER A 95 -15.19 -4.27 -18.83
C SER A 95 -15.77 -2.91 -18.41
N SER A 96 -15.72 -2.57 -17.11
CA SER A 96 -16.18 -1.29 -16.59
C SER A 96 -15.56 -0.09 -17.31
N ARG A 97 -16.36 0.94 -17.55
CA ARG A 97 -15.89 2.21 -18.14
C ARG A 97 -14.89 2.93 -17.23
N SER A 98 -15.00 2.74 -15.92
CA SER A 98 -14.15 3.41 -14.92
C SER A 98 -12.85 2.66 -14.62
N TYR A 99 -12.61 1.49 -15.24
CA TYR A 99 -11.43 0.70 -14.98
C TYR A 99 -10.17 1.35 -15.57
N ARG A 100 -9.27 1.77 -14.68
CA ARG A 100 -8.12 2.62 -15.03
C ARG A 100 -6.91 1.84 -15.54
N TYR A 101 -6.88 0.52 -15.39
CA TYR A 101 -5.69 -0.29 -15.68
C TYR A 101 -5.66 -0.83 -17.11
N LYS A 102 -6.60 -0.44 -17.97
CA LYS A 102 -6.71 -0.92 -19.38
C LYS A 102 -5.44 -0.74 -20.22
N PHE A 103 -4.56 0.16 -19.83
CA PHE A 103 -3.29 0.41 -20.52
C PHE A 103 -2.19 -0.61 -20.15
N LEU A 104 -2.35 -1.36 -19.05
CA LEU A 104 -1.44 -2.43 -18.66
C LEU A 104 -1.69 -3.67 -19.53
N ARG A 105 -0.68 -4.56 -19.64
CA ARG A 105 -0.87 -5.88 -20.28
C ARG A 105 -1.91 -6.69 -19.49
N ASN A 106 -2.68 -7.54 -20.18
CA ASN A 106 -3.75 -8.33 -19.54
C ASN A 106 -3.24 -9.15 -18.35
N ASP A 107 -2.10 -9.82 -18.49
CA ASP A 107 -1.53 -10.63 -17.40
C ASP A 107 -1.20 -9.79 -16.15
N MET A 108 -0.76 -8.53 -16.34
CA MET A 108 -0.50 -7.61 -15.24
C MET A 108 -1.79 -7.12 -14.60
N GLN A 109 -2.84 -6.89 -15.39
CA GLN A 109 -4.17 -6.57 -14.86
C GLN A 109 -4.70 -7.74 -14.01
N ASP A 110 -4.61 -8.97 -14.51
CA ASP A 110 -5.00 -10.18 -13.78
C ASP A 110 -4.19 -10.39 -12.52
N TYR A 111 -2.87 -10.20 -12.60
CA TYR A 111 -2.00 -10.27 -11.44
C TYR A 111 -2.42 -9.30 -10.34
N LEU A 112 -2.65 -8.03 -10.68
CA LEU A 112 -3.08 -7.02 -9.71
C LEU A 112 -4.44 -7.37 -9.09
N LEU A 113 -5.42 -7.78 -9.91
CA LEU A 113 -6.74 -8.18 -9.40
C LEU A 113 -6.65 -9.43 -8.51
N ARG A 114 -5.78 -10.40 -8.82
CA ARG A 114 -5.51 -11.55 -7.94
C ARG A 114 -4.90 -11.11 -6.61
N LYS A 115 -4.00 -10.13 -6.61
CA LYS A 115 -3.43 -9.57 -5.37
C LYS A 115 -4.46 -8.82 -4.52
N ILE A 116 -5.44 -8.15 -5.16
CA ILE A 116 -6.58 -7.57 -4.42
C ILE A 116 -7.44 -8.69 -3.82
N GLN A 117 -7.77 -9.72 -4.60
CA GLN A 117 -8.52 -10.88 -4.10
C GLN A 117 -7.79 -11.55 -2.92
N GLU A 118 -6.48 -11.74 -3.04
CA GLU A 118 -5.63 -12.32 -2.00
C GLU A 118 -5.66 -11.48 -0.70
N LEU A 119 -5.62 -10.15 -0.81
CA LEU A 119 -5.75 -9.25 0.33
C LEU A 119 -7.10 -9.43 1.05
N LEU A 120 -8.19 -9.55 0.29
CA LEU A 120 -9.53 -9.77 0.83
C LEU A 120 -9.69 -11.18 1.44
N ASP A 121 -9.21 -12.21 0.74
CA ASP A 121 -9.31 -13.61 1.16
C ASP A 121 -8.53 -13.87 2.46
N ARG A 122 -7.40 -13.18 2.66
CA ARG A 122 -6.58 -13.25 3.88
C ARG A 122 -7.10 -12.36 5.01
N ASP A 123 -8.13 -11.53 4.78
CA ASP A 123 -8.65 -10.55 5.73
C ASP A 123 -7.55 -9.68 6.38
N ILE A 124 -6.56 -9.27 5.57
CA ILE A 124 -5.37 -8.55 6.08
C ILE A 124 -5.76 -7.23 6.75
N ILE A 125 -6.76 -6.53 6.20
CA ILE A 125 -7.25 -5.27 6.74
C ILE A 125 -8.39 -5.58 7.72
N LYS A 126 -8.41 -4.93 8.89
CA LYS A 126 -9.50 -5.09 9.85
C LYS A 126 -10.84 -4.74 9.18
N GLY A 127 -11.74 -5.71 9.13
CA GLY A 127 -13.05 -5.54 8.50
C GLY A 127 -13.04 -5.59 6.97
N SER A 128 -12.10 -6.32 6.35
CA SER A 128 -11.98 -6.39 4.88
C SER A 128 -13.27 -6.84 4.22
N ALA A 129 -13.99 -7.79 4.83
CA ALA A 129 -15.25 -8.28 4.31
C ALA A 129 -16.34 -7.20 4.21
N GLN A 130 -16.41 -6.30 5.21
CA GLN A 130 -17.41 -5.22 5.22
C GLN A 130 -17.00 -4.06 4.30
N ASP A 131 -15.70 -3.80 4.19
CA ASP A 131 -15.11 -2.70 3.43
C ASP A 131 -14.56 -3.12 2.06
N ALA A 132 -14.92 -4.31 1.56
CA ALA A 132 -14.40 -4.86 0.30
C ALA A 132 -14.56 -3.89 -0.89
N ASP A 133 -15.72 -3.22 -0.98
CA ASP A 133 -15.98 -2.21 -2.00
C ASP A 133 -15.03 -1.01 -1.88
N LYS A 134 -14.80 -0.54 -0.64
CA LYS A 134 -13.92 0.59 -0.34
C LYS A 134 -12.46 0.24 -0.65
N ILE A 135 -12.03 -0.96 -0.25
CA ILE A 135 -10.68 -1.48 -0.54
C ILE A 135 -10.47 -1.57 -2.06
N LEU A 136 -11.43 -2.16 -2.78
CA LEU A 136 -11.37 -2.25 -4.24
C LEU A 136 -11.28 -0.86 -4.87
N ASP A 137 -12.11 0.09 -4.43
CA ASP A 137 -12.13 1.46 -4.90
C ASP A 137 -10.78 2.18 -4.67
N ILE A 138 -10.16 2.01 -3.51
CA ILE A 138 -8.84 2.57 -3.17
C ILE A 138 -7.80 2.03 -4.15
N LEU A 139 -7.75 0.69 -4.29
CA LEU A 139 -6.71 0.02 -5.07
C LEU A 139 -6.90 0.26 -6.57
N LEU A 140 -8.11 0.20 -7.13
CA LEU A 140 -8.35 0.60 -8.53
C LEU A 140 -8.11 2.10 -8.79
N GLY A 141 -7.99 2.90 -7.73
CA GLY A 141 -7.71 4.33 -7.77
C GLY A 141 -6.24 4.74 -7.84
N LEU A 142 -5.29 3.78 -7.80
CA LEU A 142 -3.86 4.07 -7.82
C LEU A 142 -3.44 4.90 -9.04
N ASN A 143 -2.46 5.79 -8.85
CA ASN A 143 -2.01 6.69 -9.91
C ASN A 143 -1.18 5.97 -10.99
N THR A 144 -1.16 6.54 -12.19
CA THR A 144 -0.51 5.93 -13.36
C THR A 144 1.00 5.74 -13.18
N ASP A 145 1.67 6.59 -12.41
CA ASP A 145 3.13 6.49 -12.24
C ASP A 145 3.52 5.30 -11.36
N LEU A 146 2.77 5.04 -10.29
CA LEU A 146 2.91 3.82 -9.49
C LEU A 146 2.63 2.57 -10.32
N LEU A 147 1.57 2.58 -11.13
CA LEU A 147 1.24 1.45 -12.01
C LEU A 147 2.34 1.18 -13.04
N LYS A 148 2.98 2.23 -13.59
CA LYS A 148 4.15 2.08 -14.47
C LYS A 148 5.34 1.47 -13.73
N THR A 149 5.58 1.82 -12.47
CA THR A 149 6.64 1.21 -11.65
C THR A 149 6.37 -0.27 -11.45
N ILE A 150 5.15 -0.65 -11.09
CA ILE A 150 4.75 -2.06 -10.97
C ILE A 150 4.94 -2.80 -12.30
N GLN A 151 4.56 -2.20 -13.43
CA GLN A 151 4.69 -2.84 -14.74
C GLN A 151 6.15 -3.06 -15.18
N LYS A 152 7.07 -2.16 -14.78
CA LYS A 152 8.50 -2.27 -15.08
C LYS A 152 9.22 -3.29 -14.21
N PHE A 153 8.59 -3.73 -13.12
CA PHE A 153 9.22 -4.65 -12.20
C PHE A 153 9.44 -6.00 -12.89
N ASP A 154 10.72 -6.34 -13.05
CA ASP A 154 11.14 -7.68 -13.37
C ASP A 154 11.20 -8.50 -12.08
N PHE A 155 10.20 -9.36 -11.87
CA PHE A 155 10.09 -10.21 -10.68
C PHE A 155 11.32 -11.09 -10.42
N THR A 156 12.16 -11.31 -11.44
CA THR A 156 13.41 -12.10 -11.35
C THR A 156 14.61 -11.30 -10.82
N GLN A 157 14.50 -9.97 -10.67
CA GLN A 157 15.58 -9.08 -10.23
C GLN A 157 15.38 -8.59 -8.78
N ASN A 158 15.77 -7.36 -8.43
CA ASN A 158 15.60 -6.82 -7.08
C ASN A 158 14.16 -6.35 -6.85
N ASN A 159 13.61 -6.57 -5.66
CA ASN A 159 12.30 -5.99 -5.30
C ASN A 159 12.38 -4.46 -5.39
N PRO A 160 11.38 -3.80 -6.02
CA PRO A 160 11.21 -2.38 -5.93
C PRO A 160 10.89 -2.01 -4.48
N LYS A 161 11.23 -0.78 -4.10
CA LYS A 161 11.23 -0.36 -2.70
C LYS A 161 10.29 0.79 -2.46
N ILE A 162 9.68 0.83 -1.29
CA ILE A 162 8.98 2.01 -0.78
C ILE A 162 9.65 2.43 0.51
N VAL A 163 10.07 3.68 0.54
CA VAL A 163 10.45 4.37 1.78
C VAL A 163 9.32 5.34 2.12
N TYR A 164 8.61 5.07 3.21
CA TYR A 164 7.47 5.86 3.68
C TYR A 164 7.83 6.59 4.97
N LEU A 165 7.62 7.91 5.04
CA LEU A 165 7.92 8.72 6.22
C LEU A 165 6.65 9.08 6.99
N GLN A 166 6.53 8.56 8.21
CA GLN A 166 5.51 8.94 9.19
C GLN A 166 6.09 9.93 10.21
N PHE A 167 6.47 11.13 9.75
CA PHE A 167 7.16 12.14 10.58
C PHE A 167 6.21 13.17 11.20
N THR A 168 5.13 13.53 10.51
CA THR A 168 4.38 14.78 10.76
C THR A 168 3.40 14.73 11.93
N GLY A 169 3.46 13.73 12.81
CA GLY A 169 2.45 13.52 13.86
C GLY A 169 1.04 13.21 13.32
N ILE A 170 0.85 13.26 12.00
CA ILE A 170 -0.38 12.87 11.32
C ILE A 170 -0.37 11.34 11.24
N PRO A 171 -1.40 10.66 11.78
CA PRO A 171 -1.53 9.22 11.66
C PRO A 171 -1.56 8.78 10.19
N THR A 172 -0.99 7.63 9.90
CA THR A 172 -1.16 6.98 8.59
C THR A 172 -2.65 6.73 8.34
N SER A 173 -3.14 7.09 7.15
CA SER A 173 -4.56 6.93 6.82
C SER A 173 -4.93 5.47 6.58
N TYR A 174 -6.24 5.18 6.60
CA TYR A 174 -6.74 3.88 6.19
C TYR A 174 -6.36 3.58 4.73
N GLU A 175 -6.48 4.55 3.82
CA GLU A 175 -6.13 4.41 2.42
C GLU A 175 -4.66 4.06 2.22
N ASP A 176 -3.75 4.74 2.92
CA ASP A 176 -2.33 4.44 2.87
C ASP A 176 -2.04 3.06 3.46
N SER A 177 -2.73 2.66 4.52
CA SER A 177 -2.58 1.35 5.15
C SER A 177 -2.99 0.23 4.20
N VAL A 178 -4.13 0.38 3.50
CA VAL A 178 -4.59 -0.55 2.45
C VAL A 178 -3.56 -0.64 1.32
N PHE A 179 -3.04 0.51 0.89
CA PHE A 179 -2.03 0.57 -0.17
C PHE A 179 -0.71 -0.10 0.22
N LEU A 180 -0.16 0.18 1.40
CA LEU A 180 1.11 -0.39 1.88
C LEU A 180 1.01 -1.91 2.05
N ALA A 181 -0.12 -2.42 2.55
CA ALA A 181 -0.36 -3.86 2.62
C ALA A 181 -0.43 -4.47 1.22
N PHE A 182 -1.23 -3.89 0.31
CA PHE A 182 -1.37 -4.37 -1.06
C PHE A 182 -0.04 -4.39 -1.83
N ILE A 183 0.76 -3.33 -1.74
CA ILE A 183 1.99 -3.22 -2.51
C ILE A 183 3.08 -4.18 -2.00
N SER A 184 3.06 -4.50 -0.70
CA SER A 184 3.89 -5.59 -0.15
C SER A 184 3.48 -6.95 -0.76
N LEU A 185 2.18 -7.26 -0.87
CA LEU A 185 1.69 -8.48 -1.53
C LEU A 185 2.05 -8.55 -3.02
N VAL A 186 2.13 -7.39 -3.68
CA VAL A 186 2.57 -7.26 -5.08
C VAL A 186 4.05 -7.58 -5.24
N GLY A 187 4.86 -7.49 -4.18
CA GLY A 187 6.29 -7.84 -4.19
C GLY A 187 7.25 -6.69 -3.88
N PHE A 188 6.76 -5.57 -3.35
CA PHE A 188 7.63 -4.45 -2.97
C PHE A 188 8.20 -4.66 -1.56
N ASP A 189 9.47 -4.32 -1.37
CA ASP A 189 10.01 -4.10 -0.04
C ASP A 189 9.53 -2.73 0.47
N VAL A 190 8.99 -2.67 1.68
CA VAL A 190 8.40 -1.48 2.28
C VAL A 190 9.05 -1.24 3.64
N VAL A 191 9.65 -0.06 3.81
CA VAL A 191 10.13 0.44 5.09
C VAL A 191 9.41 1.74 5.46
N ILE A 192 8.85 1.76 6.67
CA ILE A 192 8.13 2.88 7.25
C ILE A 192 9.01 3.47 8.35
N PHE A 193 9.38 4.75 8.24
CA PHE A 193 10.12 5.46 9.28
C PHE A 193 9.18 6.29 10.14
N CYS A 194 9.10 5.97 11.43
CA CYS A 194 8.26 6.66 12.42
C CYS A 194 9.12 7.12 13.61
N PRO A 195 9.75 8.30 13.53
CA PRO A 195 10.62 8.83 14.59
C PRO A 195 9.93 8.93 15.94
N SER A 196 8.63 9.24 15.96
CA SER A 196 7.85 9.41 17.18
C SER A 196 7.42 8.09 17.84
N GLY A 197 7.60 6.95 17.16
CA GLY A 197 7.08 5.65 17.61
C GLY A 197 5.56 5.52 17.60
N TYR A 198 4.82 6.54 17.15
CA TYR A 198 3.35 6.51 17.13
C TYR A 198 2.80 5.38 16.27
N GLN A 199 1.63 4.89 16.66
CA GLN A 199 0.92 3.88 15.90
C GLN A 199 0.67 4.37 14.46
N GLY A 200 0.95 3.51 13.50
CA GLY A 200 0.85 3.79 12.07
C GLY A 200 -0.14 2.85 11.40
N PRO A 201 0.20 2.26 10.23
CA PRO A 201 -0.72 1.41 9.49
C PRO A 201 -1.08 0.10 10.20
N GLU A 202 -0.27 -0.39 11.14
CA GLU A 202 -0.59 -1.55 11.98
C GLU A 202 -1.91 -1.39 12.76
N ALA A 203 -2.37 -0.14 12.95
CA ALA A 203 -3.69 0.13 13.51
C ALA A 203 -4.82 -0.57 12.75
N TYR A 204 -4.65 -0.73 11.44
CA TYR A 204 -5.67 -1.20 10.51
C TYR A 204 -5.47 -2.65 10.07
N TYR A 205 -4.46 -3.37 10.58
CA TYR A 205 -4.14 -4.74 10.17
C TYR A 205 -4.67 -5.78 11.15
N GLN A 206 -5.30 -6.83 10.63
CA GLN A 206 -5.84 -7.94 11.43
C GLN A 206 -4.70 -8.85 11.93
N ASP A 207 -3.75 -9.14 11.04
CA ASP A 207 -2.57 -9.97 11.30
C ASP A 207 -1.31 -9.13 11.56
N ASN A 208 -0.31 -9.74 12.20
CA ASN A 208 1.01 -9.11 12.39
C ASN A 208 1.86 -9.20 11.11
N ILE A 209 1.36 -8.64 10.01
CA ILE A 209 2.06 -8.61 8.71
C ILE A 209 3.16 -7.54 8.66
N LEU A 210 3.12 -6.57 9.57
CA LEU A 210 4.09 -5.48 9.65
C LEU A 210 5.08 -5.78 10.78
N GLN A 211 6.34 -6.02 10.42
CA GLN A 211 7.39 -6.19 11.43
C GLN A 211 7.78 -4.83 12.01
N ILE A 212 7.61 -4.64 13.32
CA ILE A 212 7.98 -3.39 13.99
C ILE A 212 9.33 -3.55 14.69
N HIS A 213 10.26 -2.64 14.41
CA HIS A 213 11.53 -2.51 15.10
C HIS A 213 11.57 -1.21 15.89
N GLU A 214 11.78 -1.30 17.19
CA GLU A 214 12.02 -0.14 18.05
C GLU A 214 13.53 0.05 18.19
N ILE A 215 14.04 1.22 17.79
CA ILE A 215 15.46 1.55 17.82
C ILE A 215 15.69 2.98 18.32
N GLY A 216 16.72 3.17 19.14
CA GLY A 216 17.11 4.48 19.63
C GLY A 216 16.01 5.18 20.45
N ASP A 217 15.98 6.51 20.37
CA ASP A 217 15.07 7.36 21.15
C ASP A 217 13.91 7.88 20.29
N TYR A 218 12.75 8.13 20.91
CA TYR A 218 11.63 8.75 20.22
C TYR A 218 11.80 10.25 20.02
N ASP A 219 11.50 10.70 18.81
CA ASP A 219 11.57 12.09 18.41
C ASP A 219 10.24 12.58 17.83
N TYR A 220 9.47 13.26 18.67
CA TYR A 220 8.15 13.81 18.34
C TYR A 220 8.21 15.07 17.47
N ASP A 221 9.36 15.75 17.43
CA ASP A 221 9.56 17.01 16.72
C ASP A 221 10.36 16.84 15.41
N MET A 222 10.63 15.60 15.02
CA MET A 222 11.38 15.29 13.82
C MET A 222 10.67 15.83 12.57
N LYS A 223 11.35 16.70 11.83
CA LYS A 223 10.87 17.24 10.56
C LYS A 223 11.72 16.71 9.43
N ILE A 224 11.07 16.45 8.29
CA ILE A 224 11.74 16.01 7.07
C ILE A 224 12.65 17.15 6.60
N PRO A 225 13.98 16.96 6.56
CA PRO A 225 14.88 17.99 6.08
C PRO A 225 14.63 18.27 4.60
N LYS A 226 14.62 19.55 4.23
CA LYS A 226 14.40 20.02 2.85
C LYS A 226 15.44 19.47 1.85
N GLY A 227 16.54 18.87 2.33
CA GLY A 227 17.68 18.41 1.52
C GLY A 227 17.71 16.92 1.17
N ILE A 228 16.82 16.06 1.72
CA ILE A 228 16.79 14.62 1.37
C ILE A 228 16.57 14.43 -0.15
N TYR A 229 15.96 15.41 -0.80
CA TYR A 229 15.60 15.40 -2.23
C TYR A 229 16.74 15.77 -3.19
N TRP A 230 18.00 15.99 -2.76
CA TRP A 230 19.04 16.47 -3.68
C TRP A 230 19.43 15.49 -4.81
N GLY A 231 18.96 14.22 -4.76
CA GLY A 231 18.99 13.27 -5.88
C GLY A 231 17.68 13.18 -6.70
N PHE A 232 16.59 13.81 -6.24
CA PHE A 232 15.24 13.69 -6.79
C PHE A 232 14.95 14.74 -7.86
N LYS A 233 15.53 14.57 -9.04
CA LYS A 233 14.89 14.98 -10.30
C LYS A 233 14.36 13.75 -11.03
N LYS A 234 13.37 13.07 -10.44
CA LYS A 234 12.41 12.18 -11.12
C LYS A 234 11.39 11.69 -10.08
N PHE A 235 10.11 11.78 -10.42
CA PHE A 235 8.95 11.36 -9.61
C PHE A 235 8.61 12.24 -8.40
N VAL A 236 8.38 13.53 -8.65
CA VAL A 236 7.41 14.28 -7.83
C VAL A 236 6.10 14.28 -8.62
N ALA A 237 5.12 13.53 -8.13
CA ALA A 237 3.75 13.63 -8.61
C ALA A 237 3.28 15.08 -8.44
N LYS A 238 2.84 15.69 -9.55
CA LYS A 238 2.10 16.95 -9.54
C LYS A 238 0.64 16.69 -9.21
#